data_AF-A0A062V4A7-F1
#
_entry.id   AF-A0A062V4A7-F1
#
_cell.length_a   1.000
_cell.length_b   1.000
_cell.length_c   1.000
_cell.angle_alpha   90.00
_cell.angle_beta   90.00
_cell.angle_gamma   90.00
#
_symmetry.space_group_name_H-M   'P 1'
#
loop_
_entity.id
_entity.type
_entity.pdbx_description
1 polymer ?
#
loop_
_entity_poly.entity_id
_entity_poly.type
_entity_poly.pdbx_seq_one_letter_code
_entity_poly.pdbx_strand_id
1 'polypeptide(L)' 'MEISELLKRSVYAITFGFMGLIIGIWIADLLYILILKNIERVASIYVSVLIIVLVIISASLLGFTKGKSLLE' A
#
# COMPACT_ATOMS: atom_id res chain seq x y z
N MET A 1 22.79 7.55 -9.00
CA MET A 1 22.44 7.56 -7.56
C MET A 1 23.58 6.94 -6.82
N GLU A 2 24.07 7.60 -5.77
CA GLU A 2 25.02 6.96 -4.87
C GLU A 2 24.35 5.77 -4.18
N ILE A 3 25.11 4.71 -3.93
CA ILE A 3 24.60 3.46 -3.30
C ILE A 3 23.94 3.78 -1.95
N SER A 4 24.51 4.73 -1.20
CA SER A 4 23.99 5.23 0.08
C SER A 4 22.58 5.82 -0.04
N GLU A 5 22.31 6.60 -1.08
CA GLU A 5 21.02 7.25 -1.29
C GLU A 5 19.98 6.26 -1.79
N LEU A 6 20.38 5.30 -2.63
CA LEU A 6 19.52 4.20 -3.05
C LEU A 6 19.07 3.37 -1.85
N LEU A 7 20.00 3.07 -0.92
CA LEU A 7 19.69 2.31 0.29
C LEU A 7 18.70 3.06 1.19
N LYS A 8 18.88 4.37 1.39
CA LYS A 8 17.92 5.21 2.13
C LYS A 8 16.54 5.23 1.48
N ARG A 9 16.46 5.44 0.17
CA ARG A 9 15.18 5.43 -0.56
C ARG A 9 14.47 4.07 -0.49
N SER A 10 15.23 2.97 -0.51
CA SER A 10 14.69 1.62 -0.31
C SER A 10 14.11 1.43 1.10
N VAL A 11 14.78 1.94 2.14
CA VAL A 11 14.24 1.90 3.51
C VAL A 11 12.91 2.67 3.58
N TYR A 12 12.86 3.88 3.00
CA TYR A 12 11.61 4.64 2.95
C TYR A 12 10.51 3.91 2.17
N ALA A 13 10.84 3.29 1.04
CA ALA A 13 9.89 2.50 0.26
C ALA A 13 9.28 1.36 1.09
N ILE A 14 10.09 0.67 1.89
CA ILE A 14 9.63 -0.41 2.77
C ILE A 14 8.72 0.15 3.88
N THR A 15 9.13 1.23 4.55
CA THR A 15 8.34 1.85 5.62
C THR A 15 6.97 2.31 5.11
N PHE A 16 6.94 3.02 3.98
CA PHE A 16 5.68 3.46 3.38
C PHE A 16 4.88 2.29 2.80
N GLY A 17 5.53 1.26 2.27
CA GLY A 17 4.86 0.03 1.83
C GLY A 17 4.13 -0.68 2.97
N PHE A 18 4.74 -0.74 4.17
CA PHE A 18 4.09 -1.25 5.38
C PHE A 18 2.90 -0.39 5.82
N MET A 19 3.02 0.94 5.77
CA MET A 19 1.88 1.81 6.02
C MET A 19 0.76 1.61 4.99
N GLY A 20 1.13 1.46 3.71
CA GLY A 20 0.22 1.14 2.63
C GLY A 20 -0.50 -0.20 2.82
N LEU A 21 0.17 -1.21 3.38
CA LEU A 21 -0.46 -2.49 3.73
C LEU A 21 -1.57 -2.29 4.77
N ILE A 22 -1.30 -1.57 5.86
CA ILE A 22 -2.27 -1.32 6.94
C ILE A 22 -3.47 -0.54 6.39
N ILE A 23 -3.21 0.54 5.64
CA ILE A 23 -4.24 1.35 5.01
C ILE A 23 -5.04 0.54 3.99
N GLY A 24 -4.37 -0.29 3.18
CA GLY A 24 -5.00 -1.14 2.17
C GLY A 24 -5.95 -2.15 2.79
N ILE A 25 -5.55 -2.80 3.89
CA ILE A 25 -6.41 -3.73 4.63
C ILE A 25 -7.64 -2.99 5.18
N TRP A 26 -7.44 -1.82 5.77
CA TRP A 26 -8.53 -1.02 6.31
C TRP A 26 -9.52 -0.55 5.22
N ILE A 27 -9.01 -0.11 4.06
CA ILE A 27 -9.85 0.25 2.90
C ILE A 27 -10.62 -0.95 2.37
N ALA A 28 -9.96 -2.11 2.25
CA ALA A 28 -10.61 -3.33 1.78
C ALA A 28 -11.74 -3.76 2.72
N ASP A 29 -11.56 -3.63 4.03
CA ASP A 29 -12.60 -3.92 5.03
C ASP A 29 -13.77 -2.94 4.94
N LEU A 30 -13.49 -1.64 4.81
CA LEU A 30 -14.53 -0.63 4.59
C LEU A 30 -15.32 -0.88 3.31
N LEU A 31 -14.64 -1.19 2.20
CA LEU A 31 -15.30 -1.51 0.93
C LEU A 31 -16.13 -2.79 1.02
N TYR A 32 -15.68 -3.77 1.79
CA TYR A 32 -16.46 -4.96 2.07
C TYR A 32 -17.78 -4.63 2.76
N ILE A 33 -17.74 -3.82 3.81
CA ILE A 33 -18.93 -3.41 4.57
C ILE A 33 -19.89 -2.57 3.71
N LEU A 34 -19.35 -1.66 2.89
CA LEU A 34 -20.13 -0.67 2.16
C LEU A 34 -20.74 -1.21 0.85
N ILE A 35 -19.96 -1.91 0.03
CA ILE A 35 -20.32 -2.19 -1.37
C ILE A 35 -20.16 -3.66 -1.74
N LEU A 36 -19.14 -4.36 -1.22
CA LEU A 36 -18.86 -5.75 -1.64
C LEU A 36 -19.63 -6.81 -0.83
N LYS A 37 -20.41 -6.42 0.18
CA LYS A 37 -21.13 -7.33 1.08
C LYS A 37 -22.07 -8.32 0.36
N ASN A 38 -22.66 -7.89 -0.76
CA ASN A 38 -23.63 -8.69 -1.52
C ASN A 38 -23.01 -9.44 -2.71
N ILE A 39 -21.69 -9.36 -2.87
CA ILE A 39 -20.96 -10.06 -3.94
C ILE A 39 -20.57 -11.46 -3.45
N GLU A 40 -20.37 -12.39 -4.38
CA GLU A 40 -19.80 -13.70 -4.08
C GLU A 40 -18.49 -13.57 -3.29
N ARG A 41 -18.36 -14.38 -2.23
CA ARG A 41 -17.22 -14.37 -1.32
C ARG A 41 -15.87 -14.49 -2.03
N VAL A 42 -15.83 -15.29 -3.09
CA VAL A 42 -14.60 -15.51 -3.88
C VAL A 42 -14.20 -14.23 -4.61
N ALA A 43 -15.15 -13.58 -5.29
CA ALA A 43 -14.89 -12.33 -5.98
C ALA A 43 -14.52 -11.19 -5.00
N SER A 44 -15.17 -11.11 -3.83
CA SER A 44 -14.81 -10.10 -2.82
C SER A 44 -13.37 -10.27 -2.32
N ILE A 45 -12.90 -11.52 -2.11
CA ILE A 45 -11.52 -11.78 -1.71
C ILE A 45 -10.53 -11.29 -2.78
N TYR A 46 -10.76 -11.64 -4.05
CA TYR A 46 -9.87 -11.22 -5.13
C TYR A 46 -9.83 -9.70 -5.30
N VAL A 47 -10.98 -9.03 -5.21
CA VAL A 47 -11.06 -7.57 -5.27
C VAL A 47 -10.32 -6.93 -4.10
N SER A 48 -10.52 -7.42 -2.87
CA SER A 48 -9.82 -6.91 -1.70
C SER A 48 -8.30 -7.09 -1.79
N VAL A 49 -7.83 -8.26 -2.22
CA VAL A 49 -6.39 -8.51 -2.43
C VAL A 49 -5.83 -7.58 -3.50
N LEU A 50 -6.53 -7.40 -4.63
CA LEU A 50 -6.11 -6.50 -5.69
C LEU A 50 -5.95 -5.06 -5.17
N ILE A 51 -6.92 -4.57 -4.39
CA ILE A 51 -6.87 -3.23 -3.80
C ILE A 51 -5.69 -3.09 -2.85
N ILE A 52 -5.50 -4.06 -1.95
CA ILE A 52 -4.37 -4.07 -1.01
C ILE A 52 -3.04 -3.98 -1.76
N VAL A 53 -2.85 -4.80 -2.80
CA VAL A 53 -1.63 -4.81 -3.63
C VAL A 53 -1.42 -3.45 -4.31
N LEU A 54 -2.46 -2.85 -4.90
CA LEU A 54 -2.37 -1.54 -5.53
C LEU A 54 -1.98 -0.44 -4.54
N VAL A 55 -2.53 -0.46 -3.33
CA VAL A 55 -2.21 0.51 -2.27
C VAL A 55 -0.76 0.33 -1.81
N ILE A 56 -0.30 -0.90 -1.57
CA ILE A 56 1.09 -1.19 -1.18
C ILE A 56 2.08 -0.68 -2.22
N ILE A 57 1.85 -1.00 -3.50
CA ILE A 57 2.75 -0.58 -4.59
C ILE A 57 2.79 0.96 -4.67
N SER A 58 1.62 1.61 -4.63
CA SER A 58 1.53 3.07 -4.70
C SER A 58 2.23 3.75 -3.54
N ALA A 59 2.01 3.27 -2.31
CA ALA A 59 2.66 3.79 -1.11
C ALA A 59 4.17 3.55 -1.15
N SER A 60 4.62 2.38 -1.60
CA SER A 60 6.04 2.05 -1.71
C SER A 60 6.75 2.95 -2.72
N LEU A 61 6.11 3.24 -3.87
CA LEU A 61 6.62 4.19 -4.86
C LEU A 61 6.69 5.60 -4.31
N LEU A 62 5.68 6.03 -3.55
CA LEU A 62 5.70 7.33 -2.87
C LEU A 62 6.83 7.40 -1.82
N GLY A 63 7.04 6.35 -1.02
CA GLY A 63 8.16 6.26 -0.10
C GLY A 63 9.52 6.30 -0.79
N PHE A 64 9.66 5.61 -1.91
CA PHE A 64 10.91 5.62 -2.68
C PHE A 64 11.24 6.99 -3.28
N THR A 65 10.22 7.71 -3.78
CA THR A 65 10.40 8.98 -4.50
C THR A 65 10.38 10.21 -3.59
N LYS A 66 9.54 10.20 -2.56
CA LYS A 66 9.26 11.34 -1.68
C LYS A 66 9.49 11.05 -0.20
N GLY A 67 9.91 9.85 0.19
CA GLY A 67 10.05 9.47 1.59
C GLY A 67 10.98 10.39 2.38
N LYS A 68 12.05 10.89 1.75
CA LYS A 68 12.96 11.86 2.38
C LYS A 68 12.22 13.13 2.84
N SER A 69 11.42 13.76 1.98
CA SER A 69 10.70 15.00 2.32
C SER A 69 9.46 14.80 3.19
N LEU A 70 9.01 13.56 3.35
CA LEU A 70 7.84 13.21 4.16
C LEU A 70 8.22 12.81 5.58
N LEU A 71 9.49 12.47 5.82
CA LEU A 71 10.02 11.98 7.10
C LEU A 71 11.07 12.90 7.72
N GLU A 72 11.78 13.70 6.91
CA GLU A 72 12.60 14.84 7.38
C GLU A 72 11.75 16.11 7.47
#